data_AF-A0A3M2FVZ2-F1
#
_entry.id   AF-A0A3M2FVZ2-F1
#
_cell.length_a   1.000
_cell.length_b   1.000
_cell.length_c   1.000
_cell.angle_alpha   90.00
_cell.angle_beta   90.00
_cell.angle_gamma   90.00
#
_symmetry.space_group_name_H-M   'P 1'
#
loop_
_entity.id
_entity.type
_entity.pdbx_description
1 polymer ?
#
loop_
_entity_poly.entity_id
_entity_poly.type
_entity_poly.pdbx_seq_one_letter_code
_entity_poly.pdbx_strand_id
1 'polypeptide(L)'
;MSHVSNRAIRVLVLVGLLAACRPAESLPTPPDVLRIATYNIEDVRTADLKNPAHPRLKAAAALIQHLRPDVLLINEMTYDQPGDPGYTPGDPEGQNARRFAEAFLAVAQADSLEPLHYRPFMAPTNTGLASGFDLDNDGRAVTTVPTLPATTADGSPPPQTPEGRAYGNDAWGFGMYPGQYGMALFIREGLTIREEEVRTFRLLPWSRMPGALRPVDPETGTPWYDDAEWAVFRLSSKSHWDVPVHLPGGGVIHVLASHPTPPAFDGPEGRNKRRNHDEIRFWADYLDGAAYIVDDEGASGGLDAGAAFVIVGDLNADPDEGSALGNPIQTFLLDHARINGDVVPRATPAGLAAYPDLDPDDTAEWGLRIDYVLPSENLRVREAGIVRPDPAAGGLPVSDHFMVWIDVDLPR
;
A
#
# COMPACT_ATOMS: atom_id res chain seq x y z
N MET A 1 61.64 -64.71 4.39
CA MET A 1 60.68 -65.07 3.31
C MET A 1 59.29 -65.05 3.94
N SER A 2 58.75 -63.86 4.22
CA SER A 2 58.00 -62.99 3.30
C SER A 2 56.60 -63.52 3.01
N HIS A 3 55.64 -63.27 3.90
CA HIS A 3 54.27 -63.04 3.47
C HIS A 3 53.66 -61.88 4.25
N VAL A 4 53.29 -60.89 3.45
CA VAL A 4 52.89 -59.53 3.80
C VAL A 4 51.42 -59.51 4.19
N SER A 5 51.13 -58.77 5.26
CA SER A 5 49.81 -58.41 5.75
C SER A 5 49.12 -57.47 4.76
N ASN A 6 47.96 -57.88 4.21
CA ASN A 6 47.14 -57.03 3.36
C ASN A 6 45.96 -56.48 4.17
N ARG A 7 46.07 -55.21 4.57
CA ARG A 7 44.97 -54.40 5.11
C ARG A 7 44.04 -54.00 3.97
N ALA A 8 42.79 -54.45 4.02
CA ALA A 8 41.73 -53.87 3.20
C ALA A 8 41.26 -52.55 3.84
N ILE A 9 41.69 -51.41 3.28
CA ILE A 9 41.16 -50.09 3.61
C ILE A 9 40.00 -49.80 2.66
N ARG A 10 38.85 -49.47 3.25
CA ARG A 10 37.59 -49.11 2.60
C ARG A 10 37.77 -47.84 1.76
N VAL A 11 37.42 -47.89 0.48
CA VAL A 11 37.21 -46.69 -0.34
C VAL A 11 35.85 -46.11 0.04
N LEU A 12 35.87 -44.97 0.74
CA LEU A 12 34.68 -44.15 0.98
C LEU A 12 34.45 -43.32 -0.29
N VAL A 13 33.44 -43.67 -1.09
CA VAL A 13 32.98 -42.82 -2.20
C VAL A 13 32.26 -41.63 -1.57
N LEU A 14 32.92 -40.48 -1.55
CA LEU A 14 32.32 -39.21 -1.17
C LEU A 14 31.46 -38.73 -2.34
N VAL A 15 30.15 -39.03 -2.30
CA VAL A 15 29.18 -38.39 -3.19
C VAL A 15 29.00 -36.96 -2.66
N GLY A 16 29.68 -36.01 -3.29
CA GLY A 16 29.43 -34.60 -3.07
C GLY A 16 28.04 -34.25 -3.58
N LEU A 17 27.07 -34.09 -2.68
CA LEU A 17 25.86 -33.34 -2.98
C LEU A 17 26.26 -31.86 -3.11
N LEU A 18 26.56 -31.45 -4.34
CA LEU A 18 26.46 -30.05 -4.74
C LEU A 18 24.97 -29.72 -4.75
N ALA A 19 24.46 -29.24 -3.62
CA ALA A 19 23.21 -28.50 -3.59
C ALA A 19 23.45 -27.18 -4.34
N ALA A 20 23.23 -27.19 -5.64
CA ALA A 20 23.09 -25.96 -6.39
C ALA A 20 21.94 -25.17 -5.77
N CYS A 21 22.23 -24.00 -5.21
CA CYS A 21 21.22 -22.99 -4.94
C CYS A 21 20.57 -22.67 -6.28
N ARG A 22 19.41 -23.28 -6.56
CA ARG A 22 18.56 -22.81 -7.63
C ARG A 22 18.02 -21.45 -7.18
N PRO A 23 18.12 -20.38 -7.98
CA PRO A 23 17.31 -19.20 -7.71
C PRO A 23 15.85 -19.67 -7.65
N ALA A 24 15.08 -19.12 -6.70
CA ALA A 24 13.66 -19.40 -6.60
C ALA A 24 13.02 -19.14 -7.98
N GLU A 25 12.57 -20.20 -8.66
CA GLU A 25 11.82 -20.07 -9.90
C GLU A 25 10.57 -19.24 -9.59
N SER A 26 10.31 -18.21 -10.38
CA SER A 26 9.04 -17.48 -10.35
C SER A 26 7.92 -18.51 -10.55
N LEU A 27 7.13 -18.79 -9.51
CA LEU A 27 6.05 -19.76 -9.63
C LEU A 27 4.93 -19.12 -10.46
N PRO A 28 4.60 -19.65 -11.66
CA PRO A 28 3.45 -19.16 -12.40
C PRO A 28 2.19 -19.46 -11.59
N THR A 29 1.36 -18.45 -11.35
CA THR A 29 0.05 -18.60 -10.72
C THR A 29 -0.77 -19.63 -11.51
N PRO A 30 -1.35 -20.66 -10.87
CA PRO A 30 -2.28 -21.55 -11.54
C PRO A 30 -3.42 -20.77 -12.22
N PRO A 31 -3.98 -21.25 -13.34
CA PRO A 31 -4.99 -20.50 -14.10
C PRO A 31 -6.28 -20.21 -13.32
N ASP A 32 -6.51 -20.94 -12.23
CA ASP A 32 -7.69 -20.81 -11.35
C ASP A 32 -7.40 -19.98 -10.08
N VAL A 33 -6.25 -19.30 -10.02
CA VAL A 33 -5.80 -18.54 -8.84
C VAL A 33 -5.53 -17.09 -9.25
N LEU A 34 -5.87 -16.15 -8.37
CA LEU A 34 -5.56 -14.74 -8.48
C LEU A 34 -4.57 -14.34 -7.37
N ARG A 35 -3.40 -13.84 -7.75
CA ARG A 35 -2.44 -13.27 -6.80
C ARG A 35 -2.72 -11.78 -6.60
N ILE A 36 -2.99 -11.38 -5.37
CA ILE A 36 -3.24 -9.98 -5.01
C ILE A 36 -2.15 -9.53 -4.03
N ALA A 37 -1.57 -8.37 -4.28
CA ALA A 37 -0.50 -7.81 -3.45
C ALA A 37 -0.71 -6.32 -3.16
N THR A 38 -0.13 -5.87 -2.05
CA THR A 38 0.12 -4.46 -1.77
C THR A 38 1.61 -4.23 -1.51
N TYR A 39 2.11 -3.07 -1.93
CA TYR A 39 3.49 -2.68 -1.66
C TYR A 39 3.63 -1.16 -1.51
N ASN A 40 3.98 -0.69 -0.32
CA ASN A 40 4.48 0.68 -0.15
C ASN A 40 5.93 0.72 -0.65
N ILE A 41 6.20 1.62 -1.60
CA ILE A 41 7.55 1.83 -2.16
C ILE A 41 8.03 3.26 -1.92
N GLU A 42 7.60 3.88 -0.82
CA GLU A 42 8.13 5.10 -0.21
C GLU A 42 8.30 6.31 -1.17
N ASP A 43 7.43 7.32 -1.07
CA ASP A 43 7.47 8.62 -1.79
C ASP A 43 8.00 8.57 -3.24
N VAL A 44 7.30 7.86 -4.14
CA VAL A 44 7.65 7.87 -5.57
C VAL A 44 7.19 9.16 -6.21
N ARG A 45 8.16 9.95 -6.68
CA ARG A 45 7.93 11.27 -7.28
C ARG A 45 7.85 11.17 -8.80
N THR A 46 7.18 12.12 -9.42
CA THR A 46 7.10 12.21 -10.89
C THR A 46 8.47 12.34 -11.55
N ALA A 47 9.41 13.03 -10.90
CA ALA A 47 10.78 13.16 -11.37
C ALA A 47 11.53 11.81 -11.37
N ASP A 48 11.25 10.94 -10.40
CA ASP A 48 11.86 9.61 -10.28
C ASP A 48 11.46 8.73 -11.47
N LEU A 49 10.17 8.76 -11.80
CA LEU A 49 9.57 8.01 -12.90
C LEU A 49 10.01 8.49 -14.29
N LYS A 50 10.53 9.72 -14.40
CA LYS A 50 11.15 10.25 -15.63
C LYS A 50 12.59 9.76 -15.83
N ASN A 51 13.19 9.11 -14.83
CA ASN A 51 14.52 8.53 -14.92
C ASN A 51 14.43 6.99 -15.03
N PRO A 52 14.51 6.38 -16.22
CA PRO A 52 14.43 4.93 -16.37
C PRO A 52 15.62 4.16 -15.74
N ALA A 53 16.69 4.88 -15.36
CA ALA A 53 17.82 4.32 -14.64
C ALA A 53 17.68 4.46 -13.11
N HIS A 54 16.51 4.88 -12.59
CA HIS A 54 16.32 5.12 -11.17
C HIS A 54 16.54 3.83 -10.35
N PRO A 55 17.57 3.76 -9.49
CA PRO A 55 18.01 2.51 -8.86
C PRO A 55 16.94 1.87 -7.98
N ARG A 56 16.29 2.64 -7.10
CA ARG A 56 15.24 2.15 -6.19
C ARG A 56 14.01 1.60 -6.93
N LEU A 57 13.50 2.33 -7.91
CA LEU A 57 12.37 1.90 -8.76
C LEU A 57 12.69 0.65 -9.61
N LYS A 58 13.93 0.49 -10.08
CA LYS A 58 14.36 -0.75 -10.73
C LYS A 58 14.37 -1.93 -9.77
N ALA A 59 14.85 -1.73 -8.53
CA ALA A 59 14.80 -2.74 -7.49
C ALA A 59 13.36 -3.12 -7.11
N ALA A 60 12.47 -2.12 -6.97
CA ALA A 60 11.03 -2.33 -6.75
C ALA A 60 10.41 -3.18 -7.87
N ALA A 61 10.67 -2.81 -9.12
CA ALA A 61 10.19 -3.54 -10.28
C ALA A 61 10.74 -4.97 -10.36
N ALA A 62 11.99 -5.21 -9.94
CA ALA A 62 12.57 -6.55 -9.88
C ALA A 62 11.83 -7.44 -8.86
N LEU A 63 11.51 -6.93 -7.67
CA LEU A 63 10.71 -7.65 -6.68
C LEU A 63 9.30 -7.97 -7.20
N ILE A 64 8.65 -7.00 -7.86
CA ILE A 64 7.34 -7.19 -8.48
C ILE A 64 7.41 -8.23 -9.62
N GLN A 65 8.46 -8.21 -10.45
CA GLN A 65 8.69 -9.20 -11.52
C GLN A 65 8.98 -10.61 -11.01
N HIS A 66 9.52 -10.72 -9.80
CA HIS A 66 9.72 -12.00 -9.13
C HIS A 66 8.41 -12.56 -8.59
N LEU A 67 7.61 -11.75 -7.88
CA LEU A 67 6.34 -12.20 -7.29
C LEU A 67 5.21 -12.38 -8.33
N ARG A 68 5.19 -11.52 -9.36
CA ARG A 68 4.22 -11.50 -10.47
C ARG A 68 2.75 -11.43 -10.03
N PRO A 69 2.35 -10.45 -9.19
CA PRO A 69 0.95 -10.31 -8.80
C PRO A 69 0.03 -10.06 -10.00
N ASP A 70 -1.22 -10.51 -9.92
CA ASP A 70 -2.24 -10.24 -10.93
C ASP A 70 -2.96 -8.92 -10.65
N VAL A 71 -3.08 -8.57 -9.36
CA VAL A 71 -3.58 -7.29 -8.85
C VAL A 71 -2.54 -6.76 -7.86
N LEU A 72 -2.03 -5.56 -8.08
CA LEU A 72 -1.04 -4.91 -7.22
C LEU A 72 -1.48 -3.49 -6.89
N LEU A 73 -1.67 -3.19 -5.61
CA LEU A 73 -1.70 -1.80 -5.16
C LEU A 73 -0.28 -1.37 -4.77
N ILE A 74 0.14 -0.23 -5.31
CA ILE A 74 1.34 0.46 -4.85
C ILE A 74 0.91 1.69 -4.05
N ASN A 75 1.41 1.75 -2.81
CA ASN A 75 1.26 2.90 -1.93
C ASN A 75 2.43 3.87 -2.15
N GLU A 76 2.16 5.13 -1.85
CA GLU A 76 3.08 6.26 -1.98
C GLU A 76 3.56 6.59 -3.39
N MET A 77 2.73 6.32 -4.39
CA MET A 77 2.95 6.83 -5.74
C MET A 77 2.26 8.17 -5.92
N THR A 78 3.03 9.21 -6.21
CA THR A 78 2.50 10.57 -6.42
C THR A 78 1.43 10.60 -7.51
N TYR A 79 0.26 11.15 -7.23
CA TYR A 79 -0.70 11.53 -8.28
C TYR A 79 -0.22 12.84 -8.92
N ASP A 80 0.39 12.77 -10.11
CA ASP A 80 0.97 13.94 -10.77
C ASP A 80 -0.11 14.91 -11.25
N GLN A 81 0.04 16.17 -10.85
CA GLN A 81 -0.88 17.27 -11.11
C GLN A 81 -0.17 18.62 -10.89
N PRO A 82 -0.78 19.76 -11.24
CA PRO A 82 -0.17 21.07 -10.98
C PRO A 82 0.28 21.25 -9.52
N GLY A 83 1.55 21.62 -9.33
CA GLY A 83 2.16 21.83 -8.01
C GLY A 83 3.11 20.71 -7.58
N ASP A 84 3.07 19.54 -8.21
CA ASP A 84 4.10 18.50 -8.03
C ASP A 84 5.45 18.94 -8.64
N PRO A 85 6.59 18.83 -7.92
CA PRO A 85 7.93 19.20 -8.40
C PRO A 85 8.36 18.59 -9.74
N GLY A 86 7.77 17.47 -10.17
CA GLY A 86 8.07 16.83 -11.46
C GLY A 86 7.05 17.06 -12.56
N TYR A 87 5.92 17.71 -12.28
CA TYR A 87 4.82 17.89 -13.23
C TYR A 87 5.13 18.99 -14.27
N THR A 88 4.76 18.75 -15.53
CA THR A 88 4.91 19.74 -16.61
C THR A 88 3.54 20.37 -16.90
N PRO A 89 3.39 21.71 -16.80
CA PRO A 89 2.11 22.36 -17.02
C PRO A 89 1.47 21.99 -18.37
N GLY A 90 0.24 21.48 -18.32
CA GLY A 90 -0.53 21.04 -19.49
C GLY A 90 -0.46 19.54 -19.77
N ASP A 91 0.40 18.79 -19.07
CA ASP A 91 0.36 17.33 -19.11
C ASP A 91 -0.95 16.79 -18.52
N PRO A 92 -1.48 15.65 -18.99
CA PRO A 92 -2.57 14.98 -18.31
C PRO A 92 -2.15 14.58 -16.88
N GLU A 93 -3.08 14.67 -15.94
CA GLU A 93 -2.85 14.27 -14.54
C GLU A 93 -2.87 12.74 -14.37
N GLY A 94 -2.36 12.26 -13.23
CA GLY A 94 -2.50 10.85 -12.82
C GLY A 94 -1.82 9.83 -13.73
N GLN A 95 -0.73 10.21 -14.38
CA GLN A 95 0.03 9.39 -15.33
C GLN A 95 1.17 8.60 -14.70
N ASN A 96 1.52 8.85 -13.43
CA ASN A 96 2.66 8.19 -12.78
C ASN A 96 2.56 6.67 -12.73
N ALA A 97 1.38 6.11 -12.49
CA ALA A 97 1.16 4.66 -12.56
C ALA A 97 1.51 4.11 -13.95
N ARG A 98 1.11 4.80 -15.02
CA ARG A 98 1.47 4.44 -16.40
C ARG A 98 2.96 4.57 -16.66
N ARG A 99 3.61 5.64 -16.19
CA ARG A 99 5.08 5.80 -16.32
C ARG A 99 5.82 4.65 -15.64
N PHE A 100 5.39 4.23 -14.45
CA PHE A 100 5.99 3.10 -13.75
C PHE A 100 5.81 1.78 -14.51
N ALA A 101 4.59 1.51 -14.98
CA ALA A 101 4.28 0.32 -15.78
C ALA A 101 5.13 0.24 -17.05
N GLU A 102 5.21 1.34 -17.81
CA GLU A 102 5.91 1.39 -19.10
C GLU A 102 7.44 1.39 -18.96
N ALA A 103 7.99 2.16 -18.02
CA ALA A 103 9.44 2.35 -17.93
C ALA A 103 10.16 1.30 -17.06
N PHE A 104 9.46 0.66 -16.12
CA PHE A 104 10.06 -0.25 -15.15
C PHE A 104 9.47 -1.66 -15.21
N LEU A 105 8.14 -1.81 -15.15
CA LEU A 105 7.53 -3.16 -15.11
C LEU A 105 7.60 -3.86 -16.47
N ALA A 106 7.42 -3.13 -17.58
CA ALA A 106 7.50 -3.65 -18.95
C ALA A 106 8.95 -3.89 -19.44
N VAL A 107 9.95 -3.72 -18.58
CA VAL A 107 11.37 -3.95 -18.87
C VAL A 107 11.94 -4.96 -17.88
N ALA A 108 12.50 -6.06 -18.36
CA ALA A 108 13.16 -7.05 -17.51
C ALA A 108 14.27 -6.40 -16.66
N GLN A 109 14.20 -6.54 -15.34
CA GLN A 109 15.16 -5.91 -14.43
C GLN A 109 16.41 -6.76 -14.18
N ALA A 110 16.40 -8.03 -14.58
CA ALA A 110 17.54 -8.94 -14.57
C ALA A 110 17.36 -10.03 -15.64
N ASP A 111 18.44 -10.72 -16.04
CA ASP A 111 18.41 -11.78 -17.06
C ASP A 111 17.48 -12.96 -16.71
N SER A 112 17.20 -13.15 -15.41
CA SER A 112 16.30 -14.20 -14.91
C SER A 112 14.86 -13.73 -14.70
N LEU A 113 14.53 -12.48 -15.02
CA LEU A 113 13.22 -11.89 -14.81
C LEU A 113 12.58 -11.51 -16.15
N GLU A 114 11.29 -11.76 -16.26
CA GLU A 114 10.51 -11.42 -17.45
C GLU A 114 9.68 -10.15 -17.23
N PRO A 115 9.51 -9.31 -18.26
CA PRO A 115 8.61 -8.16 -18.21
C PRO A 115 7.21 -8.51 -17.70
N LEU A 116 6.59 -7.50 -17.09
CA LEU A 116 5.20 -7.53 -16.67
C LEU A 116 4.45 -6.36 -17.30
N HIS A 117 3.32 -6.68 -17.91
CA HIS A 117 2.43 -5.69 -18.48
C HIS A 117 1.18 -5.58 -17.61
N TYR A 118 0.89 -4.35 -17.21
CA TYR A 118 -0.23 -3.99 -16.37
C TYR A 118 -1.04 -2.89 -17.03
N ARG A 119 -2.35 -2.92 -16.80
CA ARG A 119 -3.24 -1.78 -16.94
C ARG A 119 -3.23 -1.02 -15.62
N PRO A 120 -2.65 0.20 -15.58
CA PRO A 120 -2.66 1.01 -14.38
C PRO A 120 -4.02 1.69 -14.21
N PHE A 121 -4.41 1.90 -12.95
CA PHE A 121 -5.48 2.80 -12.54
C PHE A 121 -4.95 3.74 -11.47
N MET A 122 -5.25 5.01 -11.63
CA MET A 122 -4.90 6.06 -10.68
C MET A 122 -6.04 7.06 -10.63
N ALA A 123 -6.44 7.47 -9.43
CA ALA A 123 -7.47 8.46 -9.24
C ALA A 123 -6.97 9.61 -8.35
N PRO A 124 -7.62 10.79 -8.40
CA PRO A 124 -7.24 11.92 -7.56
C PRO A 124 -7.23 11.59 -6.06
N THR A 125 -6.36 12.28 -5.32
CA THR A 125 -6.14 12.06 -3.88
C THR A 125 -6.22 13.37 -3.09
N ASN A 126 -6.38 13.31 -1.77
CA ASN A 126 -6.43 14.49 -0.89
C ASN A 126 -5.07 14.95 -0.37
N THR A 127 -4.10 14.05 -0.35
CA THR A 127 -2.78 14.32 0.22
C THR A 127 -2.06 15.43 -0.56
N GLY A 128 -1.53 16.39 0.21
CA GLY A 128 -0.85 17.58 -0.30
C GLY A 128 -1.73 18.56 -1.08
N LEU A 129 -3.05 18.40 -1.09
CA LEU A 129 -3.95 19.42 -1.61
C LEU A 129 -4.20 20.48 -0.54
N ALA A 130 -3.77 21.72 -0.79
CA ALA A 130 -4.01 22.84 0.11
C ALA A 130 -5.50 22.97 0.48
N SER A 131 -5.81 23.05 1.77
CA SER A 131 -7.19 23.19 2.25
C SER A 131 -7.68 24.63 2.24
N GLY A 132 -6.77 25.58 2.42
CA GLY A 132 -7.07 26.99 2.66
C GLY A 132 -7.41 27.33 4.11
N PHE A 133 -7.38 26.34 5.01
CA PHE A 133 -7.57 26.45 6.45
C PHE A 133 -6.23 26.32 7.19
N ASP A 134 -6.20 26.77 8.43
CA ASP A 134 -5.10 26.61 9.39
C ASP A 134 -5.40 25.36 10.24
N LEU A 135 -5.09 24.19 9.69
CA LEU A 135 -5.56 22.91 10.24
C LEU A 135 -4.69 22.42 11.40
N ASP A 136 -3.52 23.01 11.61
CA ASP A 136 -2.66 22.76 12.77
C ASP A 136 -2.68 23.87 13.83
N ASN A 137 -3.51 24.90 13.65
CA ASN A 137 -3.76 26.00 14.60
C ASN A 137 -2.48 26.78 14.96
N ASP A 138 -1.53 26.91 14.04
CA ASP A 138 -0.29 27.68 14.26
C ASP A 138 -0.47 29.20 14.06
N GLY A 139 -1.66 29.61 13.59
CA GLY A 139 -2.06 30.97 13.28
C GLY A 139 -1.93 31.36 11.81
N ARG A 140 -1.59 30.42 10.90
CA ARG A 140 -1.38 30.70 9.47
C ARG A 140 -1.78 29.51 8.58
N ALA A 141 -2.69 29.76 7.65
CA ALA A 141 -2.94 28.82 6.54
C ALA A 141 -1.85 28.91 5.44
N VAL A 142 -1.08 27.84 5.26
CA VAL A 142 -0.03 27.71 4.23
C VAL A 142 -0.59 27.02 2.99
N THR A 143 -0.64 27.76 1.87
CA THR A 143 -1.24 27.27 0.61
C THR A 143 -0.27 27.24 -0.58
N THR A 144 0.95 27.74 -0.39
CA THR A 144 1.97 27.79 -1.44
C THR A 144 2.94 26.64 -1.29
N VAL A 145 3.06 25.81 -2.33
CA VAL A 145 4.01 24.69 -2.37
C VAL A 145 5.44 25.23 -2.26
N PRO A 146 6.25 24.77 -1.29
CA PRO A 146 7.62 25.23 -1.12
C PRO A 146 8.55 24.59 -2.15
N THR A 147 9.76 25.12 -2.26
CA THR A 147 10.84 24.41 -2.96
C THR A 147 11.27 23.22 -2.12
N LEU A 148 11.20 22.02 -2.70
CA LEU A 148 11.57 20.77 -2.04
C LEU A 148 12.90 20.23 -2.58
N PRO A 149 13.71 19.57 -1.74
CA PRO A 149 14.90 18.86 -2.20
C PRO A 149 14.53 17.77 -3.21
N ALA A 150 15.45 17.50 -4.14
CA ALA A 150 15.33 16.37 -5.06
C ALA A 150 15.66 15.05 -4.37
N THR A 151 15.20 13.95 -4.95
CA THR A 151 15.57 12.56 -4.62
C THR A 151 17.09 12.39 -4.61
N THR A 152 17.61 11.62 -3.66
CA THR A 152 19.04 11.38 -3.51
C THR A 152 19.58 10.52 -4.66
N ALA A 153 20.90 10.46 -4.82
CA ALA A 153 21.53 9.77 -5.95
C ALA A 153 21.31 8.24 -5.95
N ASP A 154 21.11 7.64 -4.78
CA ASP A 154 20.73 6.24 -4.59
C ASP A 154 19.21 6.00 -4.76
N GLY A 155 18.45 7.05 -5.06
CA GLY A 155 17.02 6.99 -5.31
C GLY A 155 16.15 7.11 -4.07
N SER A 156 16.72 7.23 -2.87
CA SER A 156 15.96 7.41 -1.63
C SER A 156 15.25 8.78 -1.62
N PRO A 157 14.04 8.87 -1.03
CA PRO A 157 13.38 10.15 -0.92
C PRO A 157 14.18 11.07 0.03
N PRO A 158 14.19 12.38 -0.25
CA PRO A 158 14.86 13.33 0.63
C PRO A 158 14.05 13.56 1.90
N PRO A 159 14.71 13.99 3.00
CA PRO A 159 14.01 14.26 4.25
C PRO A 159 12.98 15.39 4.10
N GLN A 160 11.93 15.34 4.91
CA GLN A 160 10.94 16.41 4.98
C GLN A 160 11.57 17.72 5.49
N THR A 161 11.26 18.84 4.84
CA THR A 161 11.72 20.18 5.25
C THR A 161 10.73 20.84 6.21
N PRO A 162 11.15 21.81 7.04
CA PRO A 162 10.23 22.60 7.86
C PRO A 162 9.13 23.28 7.03
N GLU A 163 9.47 23.84 5.87
CA GLU A 163 8.52 24.52 4.99
C GLU A 163 7.56 23.51 4.34
N GLY A 164 8.05 22.34 3.96
CA GLY A 164 7.23 21.24 3.45
C GLY A 164 6.22 20.74 4.49
N ARG A 165 6.66 20.60 5.75
CA ARG A 165 5.77 20.23 6.85
C ARG A 165 4.71 21.31 7.12
N ALA A 166 5.09 22.58 7.13
CA ALA A 166 4.14 23.67 7.30
C ALA A 166 3.06 23.64 6.20
N TYR A 167 3.44 23.43 4.94
CA TYR A 167 2.46 23.24 3.86
C TYR A 167 1.58 22.00 4.07
N GLY A 168 2.19 20.86 4.41
CA GLY A 168 1.48 19.58 4.54
C GLY A 168 0.53 19.54 5.73
N ASN A 169 0.82 20.27 6.80
CA ASN A 169 -0.04 20.34 7.98
C ASN A 169 -1.40 21.01 7.69
N ASP A 170 -1.45 21.89 6.69
CA ASP A 170 -2.66 22.60 6.23
C ASP A 170 -3.30 21.99 4.98
N ALA A 171 -2.79 20.86 4.49
CA ALA A 171 -3.40 20.14 3.39
C ALA A 171 -4.58 19.27 3.87
N TRP A 172 -5.50 18.94 2.96
CA TRP A 172 -6.64 18.05 3.28
C TRP A 172 -6.19 16.69 3.82
N GLY A 173 -5.05 16.19 3.36
CA GLY A 173 -4.25 15.17 4.02
C GLY A 173 -2.77 15.53 3.88
N PHE A 174 -1.95 15.08 4.84
CA PHE A 174 -0.54 15.49 4.86
C PHE A 174 0.20 15.08 3.58
N GLY A 175 0.88 16.06 2.98
CA GLY A 175 1.77 15.92 1.83
C GLY A 175 2.42 17.28 1.56
N MET A 176 3.72 17.32 1.30
CA MET A 176 4.49 18.56 1.11
C MET A 176 4.25 19.22 -0.25
N TYR A 177 3.55 18.52 -1.16
CA TYR A 177 3.10 19.00 -2.46
C TYR A 177 1.89 18.19 -2.94
N PRO A 178 1.07 18.71 -3.87
CA PRO A 178 -0.12 18.04 -4.39
C PRO A 178 0.15 16.62 -4.88
N GLY A 179 -0.56 15.65 -4.32
CA GLY A 179 -0.55 14.26 -4.76
C GLY A 179 0.55 13.38 -4.18
N GLN A 180 1.49 13.94 -3.41
CA GLN A 180 2.53 13.17 -2.70
C GLN A 180 1.91 12.02 -1.90
N TYR A 181 2.53 10.84 -1.81
CA TYR A 181 2.00 9.70 -1.05
C TYR A 181 0.66 9.11 -1.56
N GLY A 182 0.29 9.39 -2.81
CA GLY A 182 -0.88 8.80 -3.46
C GLY A 182 -0.81 7.27 -3.61
N MET A 183 -1.76 6.70 -4.34
CA MET A 183 -1.82 5.27 -4.60
C MET A 183 -1.86 4.99 -6.10
N ALA A 184 -1.49 3.80 -6.52
CA ALA A 184 -1.62 3.34 -7.90
C ALA A 184 -1.99 1.84 -7.93
N LEU A 185 -3.04 1.49 -8.66
CA LEU A 185 -3.47 0.11 -8.83
C LEU A 185 -2.96 -0.41 -10.18
N PHE A 186 -2.43 -1.62 -10.20
CA PHE A 186 -1.90 -2.29 -11.39
C PHE A 186 -2.63 -3.62 -11.57
N ILE A 187 -3.30 -3.76 -12.72
CA ILE A 187 -4.11 -4.93 -13.05
C ILE A 187 -3.49 -5.65 -14.24
N ARG A 188 -3.15 -6.93 -14.09
CA ARG A 188 -2.41 -7.69 -15.11
C ARG A 188 -3.21 -7.79 -16.41
N GLU A 189 -2.50 -7.82 -17.53
CA GLU A 189 -3.12 -8.11 -18.83
C GLU A 189 -3.92 -9.42 -18.78
N GLY A 190 -5.21 -9.34 -19.13
CA GLY A 190 -6.17 -10.44 -19.04
C GLY A 190 -7.32 -10.18 -18.05
N LEU A 191 -7.13 -9.22 -17.14
CA LEU A 191 -8.17 -8.68 -16.27
C LEU A 191 -8.67 -7.33 -16.81
N THR A 192 -9.85 -6.88 -16.39
CA THR A 192 -10.42 -5.60 -16.84
C THR A 192 -11.12 -4.85 -15.72
N ILE A 193 -10.77 -3.59 -15.52
CA ILE A 193 -11.48 -2.70 -14.58
C ILE A 193 -12.81 -2.28 -15.22
N ARG A 194 -13.91 -2.32 -14.46
CA ARG A 194 -15.18 -1.70 -14.88
C ARG A 194 -15.14 -0.22 -14.53
N GLU A 195 -14.53 0.58 -15.40
CA GLU A 195 -14.26 2.00 -15.12
C GLU A 195 -15.52 2.78 -14.74
N GLU A 196 -16.66 2.49 -15.38
CA GLU A 196 -17.95 3.15 -15.11
C GLU A 196 -18.57 2.79 -13.74
N GLU A 197 -18.01 1.80 -13.03
CA GLU A 197 -18.49 1.33 -11.72
C GLU A 197 -17.46 1.57 -10.62
N VAL A 198 -16.33 2.22 -10.95
CA VAL A 198 -15.36 2.63 -9.94
C VAL A 198 -15.97 3.69 -9.04
N ARG A 199 -15.82 3.50 -7.73
CA ARG A 199 -16.26 4.49 -6.74
C ARG A 199 -15.04 5.01 -5.99
N THR A 200 -14.96 6.33 -5.82
CA THR A 200 -13.95 6.98 -4.99
C THR A 200 -14.62 7.81 -3.92
N PHE A 201 -14.00 7.91 -2.74
CA PHE A 201 -14.60 8.58 -1.58
C PHE A 201 -13.65 9.64 -0.99
N ARG A 202 -12.89 10.35 -1.83
CA ARG A 202 -11.93 11.33 -1.32
C ARG A 202 -12.66 12.56 -0.76
N LEU A 203 -13.80 12.96 -1.32
CA LEU A 203 -14.50 14.18 -0.96
C LEU A 203 -15.48 14.00 0.20
N LEU A 204 -15.70 12.78 0.69
CA LEU A 204 -16.61 12.50 1.81
C LEU A 204 -16.18 13.28 3.06
N PRO A 205 -16.98 14.23 3.57
CA PRO A 205 -16.65 14.95 4.80
C PRO A 205 -16.67 14.01 6.01
N TRP A 206 -15.67 14.10 6.87
CA TRP A 206 -15.54 13.26 8.07
C TRP A 206 -16.75 13.44 9.01
N SER A 207 -17.27 14.66 9.10
CA SER A 207 -18.47 14.99 9.87
C SER A 207 -19.75 14.26 9.45
N ARG A 208 -19.77 13.61 8.27
CA ARG A 208 -20.92 12.80 7.81
C ARG A 208 -20.96 11.42 8.48
N MET A 209 -19.83 10.92 8.97
CA MET A 209 -19.78 9.63 9.65
C MET A 209 -20.48 9.72 11.02
N PRO A 210 -21.48 8.88 11.30
CA PRO A 210 -22.13 8.84 12.60
C PRO A 210 -21.13 8.50 13.72
N GLY A 211 -21.05 9.38 14.71
CA GLY A 211 -20.10 9.24 15.82
C GLY A 211 -18.64 9.47 15.43
N ALA A 212 -18.38 10.20 14.33
CA ALA A 212 -17.04 10.59 13.93
C ALA A 212 -16.21 11.16 15.09
N LEU A 213 -14.96 10.74 15.19
CA LEU A 213 -14.04 11.10 16.26
C LEU A 213 -13.42 12.48 16.01
N ARG A 214 -14.23 13.54 16.05
CA ARG A 214 -13.76 14.94 15.95
C ARG A 214 -12.67 15.19 17.00
N PRO A 215 -11.44 15.56 16.60
CA PRO A 215 -10.37 15.85 17.56
C PRO A 215 -10.72 17.04 18.45
N VAL A 216 -10.20 17.01 19.68
CA VAL A 216 -10.43 18.00 20.74
C VAL A 216 -9.08 18.44 21.24
N ASP A 217 -8.90 19.76 21.37
CA ASP A 217 -7.73 20.33 22.03
C ASP A 217 -7.80 19.99 23.53
N PRO A 218 -6.81 19.25 24.08
CA PRO A 218 -6.84 18.81 25.46
C PRO A 218 -6.60 19.91 26.48
N GLU A 219 -6.04 21.06 26.09
CA GLU A 219 -5.84 22.21 27.00
C GLU A 219 -7.15 22.97 27.22
N THR A 220 -7.92 23.17 26.15
CA THR A 220 -9.15 23.98 26.17
C THR A 220 -10.42 23.14 26.31
N GLY A 221 -10.37 21.86 25.93
CA GLY A 221 -11.52 20.97 25.85
C GLY A 221 -12.48 21.30 24.70
N THR A 222 -12.11 22.21 23.80
CA THR A 222 -12.91 22.58 22.63
C THR A 222 -12.50 21.78 21.39
N PRO A 223 -13.36 21.64 20.38
CA PRO A 223 -12.98 20.98 19.14
C PRO A 223 -11.74 21.61 18.51
N TRP A 224 -10.83 20.77 18.00
CA TRP A 224 -9.59 21.23 17.35
C TRP A 224 -9.87 21.97 16.05
N TYR A 225 -10.69 21.36 15.18
CA TYR A 225 -11.20 22.00 13.98
C TYR A 225 -12.46 22.77 14.35
N ASP A 226 -12.60 24.00 13.88
CA ASP A 226 -13.82 24.77 14.08
C ASP A 226 -15.02 24.17 13.29
N ASP A 227 -16.22 24.71 13.47
CA ASP A 227 -17.41 24.15 12.83
C ASP A 227 -17.40 24.29 11.29
N ALA A 228 -16.74 25.32 10.76
CA ALA A 228 -16.62 25.54 9.32
C ALA A 228 -15.64 24.53 8.70
N GLU A 229 -14.47 24.34 9.33
CA GLU A 229 -13.48 23.35 8.97
C GLU A 229 -14.06 21.94 9.06
N TRP A 230 -14.65 21.58 10.20
CA TRP A 230 -15.21 20.25 10.45
C TRP A 230 -16.30 19.86 9.44
N ALA A 231 -17.10 20.83 8.99
CA ALA A 231 -18.15 20.58 8.00
C ALA A 231 -17.60 20.11 6.64
N VAL A 232 -16.36 20.46 6.30
CA VAL A 232 -15.75 20.17 4.99
C VAL A 232 -14.49 19.30 5.06
N PHE A 233 -13.92 19.10 6.25
CA PHE A 233 -12.73 18.30 6.41
C PHE A 233 -12.99 16.85 6.01
N ARG A 234 -12.19 16.36 5.07
CA ARG A 234 -12.42 15.08 4.38
C ARG A 234 -12.02 13.91 5.29
N LEU A 235 -12.80 12.83 5.28
CA LEU A 235 -12.45 11.61 6.04
C LEU A 235 -11.12 11.05 5.55
N SER A 236 -11.05 10.72 4.27
CA SER A 236 -9.86 10.17 3.62
C SER A 236 -8.72 11.18 3.59
N SER A 237 -7.55 10.84 4.13
CA SER A 237 -6.31 11.61 4.03
C SER A 237 -5.66 11.48 2.66
N LYS A 238 -5.77 10.30 2.05
CA LYS A 238 -5.46 10.04 0.64
C LYS A 238 -6.77 9.86 -0.12
N SER A 239 -7.25 8.62 -0.22
CA SER A 239 -8.55 8.26 -0.79
C SER A 239 -8.97 6.85 -0.35
N HIS A 240 -10.24 6.52 -0.53
CA HIS A 240 -10.77 5.15 -0.54
C HIS A 240 -11.28 4.88 -1.95
N TRP A 241 -10.94 3.72 -2.52
CA TRP A 241 -11.38 3.30 -3.85
C TRP A 241 -12.07 1.94 -3.78
N ASP A 242 -13.23 1.82 -4.40
CA ASP A 242 -13.83 0.55 -4.77
C ASP A 242 -13.64 0.37 -6.29
N VAL A 243 -12.75 -0.54 -6.67
CA VAL A 243 -12.41 -0.81 -8.07
C VAL A 243 -12.86 -2.22 -8.45
N PRO A 244 -14.00 -2.38 -9.13
CA PRO A 244 -14.46 -3.68 -9.62
C PRO A 244 -13.63 -4.17 -10.80
N VAL A 245 -13.10 -5.40 -10.70
CA VAL A 245 -12.26 -6.06 -11.70
C VAL A 245 -12.97 -7.31 -12.24
N HIS A 246 -13.22 -7.35 -13.54
CA HIS A 246 -13.67 -8.54 -14.27
C HIS A 246 -12.55 -9.56 -14.38
N LEU A 247 -12.90 -10.80 -14.06
CA LEU A 247 -12.03 -11.96 -14.10
C LEU A 247 -12.30 -12.79 -15.35
N PRO A 248 -11.33 -13.61 -15.83
CA PRO A 248 -11.50 -14.39 -17.05
C PRO A 248 -12.67 -15.38 -17.03
N GLY A 249 -13.11 -15.81 -15.83
CA GLY A 249 -14.26 -16.70 -15.63
C GLY A 249 -15.63 -15.99 -15.63
N GLY A 250 -15.68 -14.66 -15.76
CA GLY A 250 -16.91 -13.85 -15.75
C GLY A 250 -17.32 -13.34 -14.36
N GLY A 251 -16.63 -13.76 -13.30
CA GLY A 251 -16.79 -13.19 -11.96
C GLY A 251 -16.21 -11.78 -11.84
N VAL A 252 -16.61 -11.07 -10.78
CA VAL A 252 -16.08 -9.76 -10.42
C VAL A 252 -15.51 -9.83 -9.01
N ILE A 253 -14.32 -9.27 -8.83
CA ILE A 253 -13.74 -9.00 -7.52
C ILE A 253 -13.59 -7.48 -7.35
N HIS A 254 -14.03 -6.97 -6.21
CA HIS A 254 -13.85 -5.56 -5.85
C HIS A 254 -12.52 -5.39 -5.12
N VAL A 255 -11.66 -4.50 -5.63
CA VAL A 255 -10.44 -4.08 -4.94
C VAL A 255 -10.79 -2.83 -4.12
N LEU A 256 -10.89 -3.01 -2.80
CA LEU A 256 -11.16 -1.95 -1.83
C LEU A 256 -9.82 -1.38 -1.35
N ALA A 257 -9.32 -0.34 -2.02
CA ALA A 257 -7.98 0.20 -1.81
C ALA A 257 -8.00 1.46 -0.94
N SER A 258 -7.16 1.53 0.09
CA SER A 258 -6.93 2.75 0.86
C SER A 258 -5.51 2.86 1.41
N HIS A 259 -5.15 4.10 1.75
CA HIS A 259 -3.92 4.43 2.47
C HIS A 259 -4.25 5.46 3.55
N PRO A 260 -4.85 5.04 4.69
CA PRO A 260 -5.16 5.90 5.82
C PRO A 260 -3.94 6.68 6.32
N THR A 261 -4.17 7.71 7.13
CA THR A 261 -3.08 8.46 7.76
C THR A 261 -2.35 7.57 8.78
N PRO A 262 -1.02 7.69 8.94
CA PRO A 262 -0.32 7.06 10.07
C PRO A 262 -0.88 7.55 11.41
N PRO A 263 -1.25 6.68 12.37
CA PRO A 263 -1.73 7.06 13.71
C PRO A 263 -0.59 7.55 14.63
N ALA A 264 0.27 8.41 14.09
CA ALA A 264 1.49 8.94 14.65
C ALA A 264 1.66 10.42 14.25
N PHE A 265 2.77 11.04 14.66
CA PHE A 265 3.10 12.45 14.35
C PHE A 265 2.03 13.45 14.84
N ASP A 266 1.34 13.08 15.93
CA ASP A 266 0.27 13.84 16.55
C ASP A 266 0.75 14.69 17.74
N GLY A 267 0.06 15.79 17.99
CA GLY A 267 0.05 16.41 19.31
C GLY A 267 -0.89 15.68 20.29
N PRO A 268 -1.01 16.18 21.53
CA PRO A 268 -1.87 15.59 22.56
C PRO A 268 -3.35 15.39 22.17
N GLU A 269 -3.84 16.14 21.17
CA GLU A 269 -5.20 16.04 20.60
C GLU A 269 -5.45 14.74 19.79
N GLY A 270 -4.39 14.10 19.28
CA GLY A 270 -4.44 12.82 18.56
C GLY A 270 -5.22 12.85 17.23
N ARG A 271 -4.97 13.84 16.36
CA ARG A 271 -5.73 14.03 15.10
C ARG A 271 -5.62 12.82 14.18
N ASN A 272 -4.40 12.37 13.91
CA ASN A 272 -4.11 11.28 13.00
C ASN A 272 -4.58 9.95 13.59
N LYS A 273 -4.41 9.70 14.90
CA LYS A 273 -4.96 8.52 15.56
C LYS A 273 -6.47 8.38 15.39
N ARG A 274 -7.20 9.49 15.54
CA ARG A 274 -8.66 9.53 15.38
C ARG A 274 -9.08 9.37 13.93
N ARG A 275 -8.37 10.04 13.02
CA ARG A 275 -8.64 9.96 11.59
C ARG A 275 -8.36 8.56 11.05
N ASN A 276 -7.21 7.95 11.38
CA ASN A 276 -6.86 6.58 11.01
C ASN A 276 -7.93 5.57 11.47
N HIS A 277 -8.39 5.68 12.72
CA HIS A 277 -9.48 4.84 13.24
C HIS A 277 -10.73 4.93 12.35
N ASP A 278 -11.19 6.13 12.04
CA ASP A 278 -12.41 6.33 11.25
C ASP A 278 -12.20 6.01 9.75
N GLU A 279 -11.01 6.24 9.20
CA GLU A 279 -10.63 5.79 7.85
C GLU A 279 -10.68 4.26 7.74
N ILE A 280 -10.22 3.52 8.75
CA ILE A 280 -10.31 2.05 8.74
C ILE A 280 -11.76 1.60 8.95
N ARG A 281 -12.49 2.22 9.88
CA ARG A 281 -13.90 1.95 10.14
C ARG A 281 -14.77 2.12 8.89
N PHE A 282 -14.41 3.06 8.00
CA PHE A 282 -15.12 3.29 6.74
C PHE A 282 -15.39 2.00 5.98
N TRP A 283 -14.42 1.06 5.92
CA TRP A 283 -14.61 -0.18 5.19
C TRP A 283 -15.66 -1.09 5.82
N ALA A 284 -15.72 -1.22 7.14
CA ALA A 284 -16.79 -1.95 7.81
C ALA A 284 -18.16 -1.33 7.51
N ASP A 285 -18.28 -0.01 7.67
CA ASP A 285 -19.51 0.72 7.37
C ASP A 285 -19.90 0.59 5.88
N TYR A 286 -18.93 0.52 4.96
CA TYR A 286 -19.14 0.30 3.53
C TYR A 286 -19.66 -1.11 3.24
N LEU A 287 -19.12 -2.12 3.90
CA LEU A 287 -19.58 -3.50 3.79
C LEU A 287 -20.96 -3.71 4.42
N ASP A 288 -21.33 -2.92 5.43
CA ASP A 288 -22.63 -2.96 6.08
C ASP A 288 -23.70 -2.07 5.40
N GLY A 289 -23.33 -1.33 4.35
CA GLY A 289 -24.29 -0.50 3.60
C GLY A 289 -24.71 0.75 4.36
N ALA A 290 -23.84 1.35 5.15
CA ALA A 290 -24.14 2.52 5.97
C ALA A 290 -24.64 3.71 5.13
N ALA A 291 -25.74 4.32 5.56
CA ALA A 291 -26.48 5.33 4.79
C ALA A 291 -25.75 6.68 4.59
N TYR A 292 -24.66 6.94 5.32
CA TYR A 292 -23.90 8.19 5.18
C TYR A 292 -22.92 8.16 4.02
N ILE A 293 -22.65 6.97 3.46
CA ILE A 293 -21.63 6.79 2.43
C ILE A 293 -22.18 7.25 1.10
N VAL A 294 -21.49 8.25 0.55
CA VAL A 294 -21.73 8.83 -0.77
C VAL A 294 -20.36 8.98 -1.43
N ASP A 295 -20.22 8.47 -2.65
CA ASP A 295 -18.98 8.62 -3.42
C ASP A 295 -18.84 10.02 -4.04
N ASP A 296 -17.70 10.26 -4.68
CA ASP A 296 -17.35 11.53 -5.29
C ASP A 296 -18.25 11.89 -6.49
N GLU A 297 -19.00 10.93 -7.06
CA GLU A 297 -20.00 11.15 -8.11
C GLU A 297 -21.43 11.30 -7.57
N GLY A 298 -21.63 11.13 -6.26
CA GLY A 298 -22.89 11.32 -5.57
C GLY A 298 -23.74 10.04 -5.43
N ALA A 299 -23.24 8.87 -5.82
CA ALA A 299 -23.96 7.62 -5.60
C ALA A 299 -23.83 7.16 -4.14
N SER A 300 -24.97 6.77 -3.56
CA SER A 300 -25.10 6.43 -2.14
C SER A 300 -25.14 4.92 -1.92
N GLY A 301 -24.69 4.48 -0.75
CA GLY A 301 -24.76 3.08 -0.32
C GLY A 301 -23.42 2.36 -0.33
N GLY A 302 -23.44 1.12 0.16
CA GLY A 302 -22.27 0.28 0.34
C GLY A 302 -22.14 -0.83 -0.70
N LEU A 303 -21.26 -1.80 -0.41
CA LEU A 303 -21.00 -2.95 -1.27
C LEU A 303 -22.10 -4.02 -1.14
N ASP A 304 -22.56 -4.54 -2.26
CA ASP A 304 -23.54 -5.64 -2.31
C ASP A 304 -23.15 -6.82 -1.40
N ALA A 305 -24.10 -7.37 -0.65
CA ALA A 305 -23.86 -8.36 0.41
C ALA A 305 -23.14 -9.64 -0.05
N GLY A 306 -23.30 -10.02 -1.32
CA GLY A 306 -22.67 -11.21 -1.92
C GLY A 306 -21.41 -10.93 -2.73
N ALA A 307 -20.98 -9.69 -2.85
CA ALA A 307 -19.81 -9.34 -3.65
C ALA A 307 -18.54 -9.99 -3.09
N ALA A 308 -17.69 -10.51 -3.98
CA ALA A 308 -16.33 -10.88 -3.64
C ALA A 308 -15.46 -9.62 -3.64
N PHE A 309 -14.64 -9.45 -2.61
CA PHE A 309 -13.78 -8.28 -2.48
C PHE A 309 -12.46 -8.61 -1.80
N VAL A 310 -11.52 -7.69 -1.93
CA VAL A 310 -10.27 -7.70 -1.17
C VAL A 310 -9.97 -6.27 -0.72
N ILE A 311 -9.75 -6.08 0.58
CA ILE A 311 -9.24 -4.82 1.13
C ILE A 311 -7.72 -4.84 0.99
N VAL A 312 -7.14 -3.82 0.36
CA VAL A 312 -5.71 -3.78 0.07
C VAL A 312 -5.11 -2.41 0.42
N GLY A 313 -3.93 -2.41 1.01
CA GLY A 313 -3.13 -1.20 1.22
C GLY A 313 -2.34 -1.17 2.51
N ASP A 314 -1.51 -0.13 2.63
CA ASP A 314 -0.94 0.31 3.89
C ASP A 314 -2.03 0.98 4.73
N LEU A 315 -2.59 0.22 5.69
CA LEU A 315 -3.63 0.68 6.60
C LEU A 315 -3.06 1.40 7.84
N ASN A 316 -1.74 1.42 8.00
CA ASN A 316 -1.02 2.18 9.01
C ASN A 316 -1.33 1.80 10.48
N ALA A 317 -2.10 0.76 10.72
CA ALA A 317 -2.46 0.29 12.05
C ALA A 317 -2.17 -1.20 12.21
N ASP A 318 -1.73 -1.57 13.40
CA ASP A 318 -1.41 -2.93 13.80
C ASP A 318 -2.53 -3.46 14.73
N PRO A 319 -2.92 -4.76 14.63
CA PRO A 319 -3.96 -5.34 15.46
C PRO A 319 -3.54 -5.61 16.91
N ASP A 320 -2.25 -5.68 17.21
CA ASP A 320 -1.73 -6.13 18.51
C ASP A 320 -0.76 -5.11 19.14
N GLU A 321 -0.12 -4.29 18.31
CA GLU A 321 0.94 -3.35 18.68
C GLU A 321 0.66 -1.90 18.24
N GLY A 322 1.65 -1.03 18.40
CA GLY A 322 1.62 0.34 17.87
C GLY A 322 0.75 1.32 18.66
N SER A 323 0.31 2.39 17.97
CA SER A 323 -0.32 3.57 18.58
C SER A 323 -1.74 3.86 18.10
N ALA A 324 -2.35 2.95 17.34
CA ALA A 324 -3.69 3.09 16.81
C ALA A 324 -4.72 3.21 17.93
N LEU A 325 -5.67 4.13 17.78
CA LEU A 325 -6.72 4.35 18.77
C LEU A 325 -7.78 3.26 18.63
N GLY A 326 -8.05 2.50 19.70
CA GLY A 326 -9.19 1.58 19.75
C GLY A 326 -9.06 0.33 18.87
N ASN A 327 -7.83 -0.02 18.45
CA ASN A 327 -7.53 -1.20 17.63
C ASN A 327 -8.50 -1.37 16.44
N PRO A 328 -8.47 -0.44 15.48
CA PRO A 328 -9.46 -0.40 14.41
C PRO A 328 -9.32 -1.57 13.43
N ILE A 329 -8.11 -2.13 13.26
CA ILE A 329 -7.90 -3.31 12.41
C ILE A 329 -8.64 -4.52 12.97
N GLN A 330 -8.41 -4.86 14.25
CA GLN A 330 -9.11 -5.98 14.86
C GLN A 330 -10.62 -5.72 14.87
N THR A 331 -11.03 -4.57 15.40
CA THR A 331 -12.44 -4.24 15.68
C THR A 331 -13.30 -4.17 14.42
N PHE A 332 -12.80 -3.56 13.34
CA PHE A 332 -13.61 -3.28 12.16
C PHE A 332 -13.30 -4.20 10.98
N LEU A 333 -12.10 -4.77 10.90
CA LEU A 333 -11.72 -5.58 9.74
C LEU A 333 -11.63 -7.06 10.11
N LEU A 334 -10.79 -7.45 11.07
CA LEU A 334 -10.55 -8.87 11.37
C LEU A 334 -11.74 -9.54 12.07
N ASP A 335 -12.51 -8.82 12.88
CA ASP A 335 -13.73 -9.33 13.52
C ASP A 335 -14.99 -9.23 12.63
N HIS A 336 -14.87 -8.66 11.43
CA HIS A 336 -16.02 -8.41 10.57
C HIS A 336 -16.45 -9.67 9.81
N ALA A 337 -17.73 -10.05 9.93
CA ALA A 337 -18.26 -11.32 9.41
C ALA A 337 -18.14 -11.53 7.88
N ARG A 338 -17.93 -10.46 7.10
CA ARG A 338 -17.72 -10.53 5.65
C ARG A 338 -16.24 -10.61 5.24
N ILE A 339 -15.30 -10.50 6.17
CA ILE A 339 -13.86 -10.47 5.91
C ILE A 339 -13.26 -11.77 6.45
N ASN A 340 -12.42 -12.41 5.65
CA ASN A 340 -11.61 -13.54 6.08
C ASN A 340 -10.34 -13.01 6.77
N GLY A 341 -10.38 -12.94 8.11
CA GLY A 341 -9.25 -12.57 8.95
C GLY A 341 -8.34 -13.73 9.37
N ASP A 342 -8.69 -14.98 9.04
CA ASP A 342 -8.04 -16.19 9.56
C ASP A 342 -6.64 -16.43 8.98
N VAL A 343 -6.36 -15.88 7.80
CA VAL A 343 -5.07 -16.04 7.13
C VAL A 343 -4.19 -14.82 7.37
N VAL A 344 -3.15 -15.01 8.17
CA VAL A 344 -2.11 -14.02 8.44
C VAL A 344 -0.89 -14.31 7.54
N PRO A 345 -0.56 -13.42 6.58
CA PRO A 345 0.67 -13.54 5.79
C PRO A 345 1.91 -13.59 6.69
N ARG A 346 2.91 -14.39 6.31
CA ARG A 346 4.17 -14.51 7.05
C ARG A 346 5.38 -14.41 6.14
N ALA A 347 6.48 -13.92 6.66
CA ALA A 347 7.77 -13.91 5.98
C ALA A 347 8.26 -15.33 5.71
N THR A 348 8.95 -15.50 4.58
CA THR A 348 9.62 -16.77 4.26
C THR A 348 10.75 -17.06 5.26
N PRO A 349 11.22 -18.31 5.40
CA PRO A 349 12.36 -18.62 6.26
C PRO A 349 13.63 -17.78 5.97
N ALA A 350 13.86 -17.44 4.70
CA ALA A 350 14.96 -16.55 4.32
C ALA A 350 14.72 -15.12 4.82
N GLY A 351 13.49 -14.61 4.68
CA GLY A 351 13.10 -13.30 5.19
C GLY A 351 13.21 -13.19 6.72
N LEU A 352 12.81 -14.23 7.45
CA LEU A 352 12.98 -14.31 8.91
C LEU A 352 14.45 -14.30 9.32
N ALA A 353 15.33 -14.96 8.55
CA ALA A 353 16.76 -14.95 8.82
C ALA A 353 17.41 -13.59 8.53
N ALA A 354 16.92 -12.87 7.50
CA ALA A 354 17.40 -11.54 7.13
C ALA A 354 16.96 -10.45 8.13
N TYR A 355 15.81 -10.61 8.76
CA TYR A 355 15.23 -9.69 9.74
C TYR A 355 14.85 -10.42 11.04
N PRO A 356 15.86 -10.82 11.85
CA PRO A 356 15.65 -11.69 13.01
C PRO A 356 14.95 -11.02 14.20
N ASP A 357 14.92 -9.68 14.22
CA ASP A 357 14.30 -8.89 15.28
C ASP A 357 12.81 -8.59 15.01
N LEU A 358 12.30 -8.98 13.83
CA LEU A 358 10.91 -8.80 13.43
C LEU A 358 10.10 -10.07 13.64
N ASP A 359 8.86 -9.92 14.09
CA ASP A 359 7.89 -11.00 14.17
C ASP A 359 7.53 -11.52 12.77
N PRO A 360 7.00 -12.75 12.63
CA PRO A 360 6.81 -13.34 11.31
C PRO A 360 5.83 -12.61 10.40
N ASP A 361 4.91 -11.84 10.95
CA ASP A 361 3.85 -11.11 10.26
C ASP A 361 4.07 -9.60 10.19
N ASP A 362 5.20 -9.09 10.71
CA ASP A 362 5.58 -7.69 10.53
C ASP A 362 5.76 -7.36 9.05
N THR A 363 5.14 -6.26 8.63
CA THR A 363 5.18 -5.76 7.25
C THR A 363 6.04 -4.51 7.11
N ALA A 364 6.56 -3.97 8.22
CA ALA A 364 7.45 -2.82 8.25
C ALA A 364 8.74 -3.09 9.02
N GLU A 365 9.83 -2.42 8.67
CA GLU A 365 11.16 -2.60 9.26
C GLU A 365 11.23 -2.21 10.75
N TRP A 366 10.24 -1.48 11.26
CA TRP A 366 10.13 -1.10 12.67
C TRP A 366 9.23 -2.03 13.49
N GLY A 367 8.85 -3.18 12.94
CA GLY A 367 8.15 -4.24 13.66
C GLY A 367 6.67 -3.97 13.88
N LEU A 368 5.96 -3.54 12.84
CA LEU A 368 4.50 -3.52 12.83
C LEU A 368 3.97 -4.22 11.57
N ARG A 369 2.80 -4.81 11.70
CA ARG A 369 1.93 -5.28 10.62
C ARG A 369 0.96 -4.16 10.26
N ILE A 370 1.25 -3.42 9.19
CA ILE A 370 0.45 -2.27 8.74
C ILE A 370 0.00 -2.37 7.28
N ASP A 371 0.55 -3.31 6.52
CA ASP A 371 0.18 -3.57 5.13
C ASP A 371 -0.71 -4.80 5.03
N TYR A 372 -1.86 -4.65 4.36
CA TYR A 372 -2.92 -5.66 4.36
C TYR A 372 -3.37 -6.06 2.97
N VAL A 373 -3.69 -7.35 2.84
CA VAL A 373 -4.48 -7.91 1.75
C VAL A 373 -5.51 -8.84 2.40
N LEU A 374 -6.71 -8.31 2.69
CA LEU A 374 -7.76 -9.00 3.43
C LEU A 374 -8.90 -9.40 2.48
N PRO A 375 -9.03 -10.68 2.12
CA PRO A 375 -10.08 -11.14 1.23
C PRO A 375 -11.42 -11.22 1.95
N SER A 376 -12.51 -11.18 1.20
CA SER A 376 -13.85 -11.46 1.71
C SER A 376 -14.00 -12.92 2.15
N GLU A 377 -14.93 -13.18 3.07
CA GLU A 377 -15.16 -14.51 3.66
C GLU A 377 -15.53 -15.59 2.61
N ASN A 378 -16.11 -15.18 1.49
CA ASN A 378 -16.44 -16.07 0.37
C ASN A 378 -15.26 -16.37 -0.58
N LEU A 379 -14.07 -15.81 -0.34
CA LEU A 379 -12.85 -16.11 -1.09
C LEU A 379 -11.96 -17.09 -0.33
N ARG A 380 -11.60 -18.19 -0.99
CA ARG A 380 -10.69 -19.18 -0.43
C ARG A 380 -9.24 -18.78 -0.67
N VAL A 381 -8.51 -18.51 0.40
CA VAL A 381 -7.06 -18.30 0.35
C VAL A 381 -6.33 -19.64 0.18
N ARG A 382 -5.32 -19.65 -0.69
CA ARG A 382 -4.44 -20.80 -0.98
C ARG A 382 -3.08 -20.64 -0.34
N GLU A 383 -2.48 -19.48 -0.56
CA GLU A 383 -1.17 -19.12 -0.05
C GLU A 383 -1.17 -17.64 0.33
N ALA A 384 -0.27 -17.26 1.22
CA ALA A 384 -0.08 -15.89 1.65
C ALA A 384 1.36 -15.70 2.08
N GLY A 385 1.91 -14.50 1.94
CA GLY A 385 3.29 -14.26 2.33
C GLY A 385 3.68 -12.80 2.40
N ILE A 386 4.85 -12.59 3.02
CA ILE A 386 5.55 -11.31 3.10
C ILE A 386 6.92 -11.48 2.42
N VAL A 387 7.22 -10.59 1.47
CA VAL A 387 8.51 -10.58 0.75
C VAL A 387 9.47 -9.63 1.46
N ARG A 388 10.38 -10.19 2.26
CA ARG A 388 11.50 -9.47 2.86
C ARG A 388 12.76 -9.67 2.01
N PRO A 389 13.37 -8.62 1.43
CA PRO A 389 14.58 -8.76 0.64
C PRO A 389 15.76 -9.14 1.53
N ASP A 390 16.57 -10.15 1.17
CA ASP A 390 17.77 -10.49 1.93
C ASP A 390 18.99 -9.69 1.41
N PRO A 391 19.51 -8.70 2.16
CA PRO A 391 20.64 -7.89 1.70
C PRO A 391 21.93 -8.70 1.55
N ALA A 392 22.10 -9.77 2.34
CA ALA A 392 23.27 -10.65 2.25
C ALA A 392 23.26 -11.50 0.96
N ALA A 393 22.08 -11.78 0.43
CA ALA A 393 21.90 -12.41 -0.88
C ALA A 393 21.83 -11.41 -2.05
N GLY A 394 22.08 -10.13 -1.80
CA GLY A 394 22.04 -9.07 -2.82
C GLY A 394 20.65 -8.49 -3.09
N GLY A 395 19.66 -8.78 -2.23
CA GLY A 395 18.40 -8.07 -2.19
C GLY A 395 18.62 -6.58 -1.83
N LEU A 396 17.89 -5.69 -2.47
CA LEU A 396 17.99 -4.26 -2.21
C LEU A 396 16.76 -3.82 -1.40
N PRO A 397 16.94 -3.19 -0.22
CA PRO A 397 15.83 -2.55 0.48
C PRO A 397 15.35 -1.37 -0.39
N VAL A 398 14.06 -1.40 -0.74
CA VAL A 398 13.40 -0.41 -1.62
C VAL A 398 12.61 0.60 -0.80
N SER A 399 12.11 0.15 0.34
CA SER A 399 11.27 0.86 1.30
C SER A 399 11.48 0.18 2.66
N ASP A 400 11.17 0.93 3.69
CA ASP A 400 10.94 0.48 5.07
C ASP A 400 9.68 -0.40 5.25
N HIS A 401 8.90 -0.63 4.19
CA HIS A 401 7.82 -1.61 4.11
C HIS A 401 8.20 -2.84 3.27
N PHE A 402 7.54 -3.97 3.56
CA PHE A 402 7.63 -5.21 2.82
C PHE A 402 6.37 -5.47 2.00
N MET A 403 6.53 -6.09 0.84
CA MET A 403 5.40 -6.46 -0.01
C MET A 403 4.61 -7.61 0.62
N VAL A 404 3.30 -7.45 0.71
CA VAL A 404 2.36 -8.44 1.27
C VAL A 404 1.46 -8.97 0.18
N TRP A 405 1.21 -10.28 0.16
CA TRP A 405 0.38 -10.90 -0.88
C TRP A 405 -0.41 -12.09 -0.38
N ILE A 406 -1.49 -12.39 -1.12
CA ILE A 406 -2.27 -13.62 -1.03
C ILE A 406 -2.54 -14.18 -2.41
N ASP A 407 -2.74 -15.49 -2.46
CA ASP A 407 -3.32 -16.22 -3.58
C ASP A 407 -4.73 -16.67 -3.21
N VAL A 408 -5.72 -16.31 -4.00
CA VAL A 408 -7.11 -16.74 -3.81
C VAL A 408 -7.61 -17.53 -5.00
N ASP A 409 -8.52 -18.48 -4.77
CA ASP A 409 -9.25 -19.10 -5.88
C ASP A 409 -10.04 -18.03 -6.65
N LEU A 410 -10.06 -18.14 -7.98
CA LEU A 410 -10.94 -17.31 -8.80
C LEU A 410 -12.41 -17.53 -8.37
N PRO A 411 -13.14 -16.47 -7.96
CA PRO A 411 -14.57 -16.59 -7.72
C PRO A 411 -15.28 -17.00 -9.01
N ARG A 412 -16.19 -17.98 -8.90
CA ARG A 412 -16.90 -18.59 -10.02
C ARG A 412 -18.28 -17.98 -10.24
#